data_AF-A0A8T5MKC4-F1
#
_entry.id   AF-A0A8T5MKC4-F1
#
_cell.length_a   1.000
_cell.length_b   1.000
_cell.length_c   1.000
_cell.angle_alpha   90.00
_cell.angle_beta   90.00
_cell.angle_gamma   90.00
#
_symmetry.space_group_name_H-M   'P 1'
#
loop_
_entity.id
_entity.type
_entity.pdbx_description
1 polymer ?
#
loop_
_entity_poly.entity_id
_entity_poly.type
_entity_poly.pdbx_seq_one_letter_code
_entity_poly.pdbx_strand_id
1 'polypeptide(L)'
;MYKNNYKNVPKSSELAIVDFGKELAKANGIENMDISVYAVDEKTETVKVVIEGHSLDFEVIRQTIEEFGAVVHSVDKICLGKKVCSYQLPELPHQFRPV
;
A
#
# COMPACT_ATOMS: atom_id res chain seq x y z
N MET A 1 37.25 -13.67 -8.44
CA MET A 1 36.14 -12.91 -9.06
C MET A 1 34.88 -13.75 -9.00
N TYR A 2 34.07 -13.62 -7.94
CA TYR A 2 32.76 -14.27 -7.88
C TYR A 2 31.72 -13.31 -8.45
N LYS A 3 31.23 -13.61 -9.65
CA LYS A 3 30.08 -12.94 -10.26
C LYS A 3 28.82 -13.49 -9.58
N ASN A 4 28.25 -12.73 -8.65
CA ASN A 4 26.94 -13.06 -8.11
C ASN A 4 25.87 -12.68 -9.15
N ASN A 5 25.44 -13.68 -9.91
CA ASN A 5 24.25 -13.60 -10.74
C ASN A 5 23.02 -13.72 -9.83
N TYR A 6 22.55 -12.61 -9.27
CA TYR A 6 21.21 -12.60 -8.68
C TYR A 6 20.20 -12.64 -9.81
N LYS A 7 19.79 -13.87 -10.09
CA LYS A 7 18.64 -14.26 -10.88
C LYS A 7 17.44 -13.45 -10.37
N ASN A 8 16.85 -12.61 -11.22
CA ASN A 8 15.52 -12.04 -11.00
C ASN A 8 14.55 -13.21 -10.89
N VAL A 9 14.36 -13.73 -9.67
CA VAL A 9 13.23 -14.56 -9.34
C VAL A 9 12.05 -13.58 -9.34
N PRO A 10 11.05 -13.71 -10.23
CA PRO A 10 9.82 -12.95 -10.07
C PRO A 10 9.28 -13.35 -8.71
N LYS A 11 9.45 -12.45 -7.73
CA LYS A 11 8.91 -12.62 -6.38
C LYS A 11 7.42 -12.79 -6.61
N SER A 12 6.86 -13.94 -6.22
CA SER A 12 5.41 -14.15 -6.28
C SER A 12 4.76 -12.92 -5.67
N SER A 13 3.77 -12.34 -6.34
CA SER A 13 3.15 -11.10 -5.89
C SER A 13 2.64 -11.16 -4.47
N GLU A 14 2.15 -12.33 -4.05
CA GLU A 14 1.80 -12.65 -2.67
C GLU A 14 2.97 -12.41 -1.70
N LEU A 15 4.19 -12.86 -2.05
CA LEU A 15 5.40 -12.64 -1.24
C LEU A 15 5.86 -11.18 -1.29
N ALA A 16 5.63 -10.48 -2.41
CA ALA A 16 5.97 -9.07 -2.55
C ALA A 16 5.08 -8.21 -1.63
N ILE A 17 3.77 -8.46 -1.60
CA ILE A 17 2.80 -7.76 -0.75
C ILE A 17 3.10 -7.99 0.74
N VAL A 18 3.41 -9.23 1.12
CA VAL A 18 3.75 -9.56 2.51
C VAL A 18 5.01 -8.81 2.96
N ASP A 19 6.06 -8.79 2.15
CA ASP A 19 7.29 -8.08 2.52
C ASP A 19 7.13 -6.56 2.47
N PHE A 20 6.32 -6.04 1.55
CA PHE A 20 5.92 -4.63 1.52
C PHE A 20 5.21 -4.22 2.81
N GLY A 21 4.23 -5.01 3.26
CA GLY A 21 3.53 -4.76 4.52
C GLY A 21 4.45 -4.80 5.75
N LYS A 22 5.41 -5.75 5.78
CA LYS A 22 6.42 -5.80 6.85
C LYS A 22 7.31 -4.57 6.87
N GLU A 23 7.69 -4.04 5.71
CA GLU A 23 8.54 -2.86 5.63
C GLU A 23 7.78 -1.62 6.10
N LEU A 24 6.55 -1.44 5.63
CA LEU A 24 5.69 -0.34 6.08
C LEU A 24 5.40 -0.40 7.57
N ALA A 25 5.17 -1.59 8.13
CA ALA A 25 4.90 -1.76 9.56
C ALA A 25 6.05 -1.29 10.48
N LYS A 26 7.26 -1.05 9.95
CA LYS A 26 8.37 -0.44 10.70
C LYS A 26 8.21 1.07 10.87
N ALA A 27 7.36 1.72 10.09
CA ALA A 27 7.10 3.15 10.25
C ALA A 27 6.42 3.41 11.59
N ASN A 28 6.84 4.49 12.25
CA ASN A 28 6.36 4.81 13.59
C ASN A 28 4.86 5.15 13.60
N GLY A 29 4.17 4.68 14.63
CA GLY A 29 2.78 5.03 14.89
C GLY A 29 1.75 4.17 14.14
N ILE A 30 2.17 3.25 13.28
CA ILE A 30 1.27 2.27 12.66
C ILE A 30 0.88 1.20 13.70
N GLU A 31 -0.43 1.00 13.89
CA GLU A 31 -0.98 -0.01 14.78
C GLU A 31 -1.65 -1.14 14.01
N ASN A 32 -2.31 -0.82 12.90
CA ASN A 32 -2.94 -1.81 12.02
C ASN A 32 -2.73 -1.45 10.55
N MET A 33 -2.67 -2.48 9.72
CA MET A 33 -2.56 -2.35 8.28
C MET A 33 -3.38 -3.43 7.58
N ASP A 34 -4.19 -3.02 6.61
CA ASP A 34 -4.90 -3.90 5.68
C ASP A 34 -4.34 -3.66 4.28
N ILE A 35 -3.92 -4.73 3.62
CA ILE A 35 -3.48 -4.69 2.23
C ILE A 35 -4.31 -5.67 1.42
N SER A 36 -4.98 -5.16 0.41
CA SER A 36 -5.82 -5.94 -0.50
C SER A 36 -5.45 -5.67 -1.96
N VAL A 37 -5.49 -6.70 -2.79
CA VAL A 37 -5.32 -6.54 -4.24
C VAL A 37 -6.62 -6.00 -4.82
N TYR A 38 -6.56 -4.83 -5.44
CA TYR A 38 -7.71 -4.17 -6.05
C TYR A 38 -7.88 -4.58 -7.51
N ALA A 39 -6.78 -4.64 -8.28
CA ALA A 39 -6.77 -5.04 -9.67
C ALA A 39 -5.45 -5.71 -10.04
N VAL A 40 -5.51 -6.65 -10.97
CA VAL A 40 -4.36 -7.30 -11.58
C VAL A 40 -4.48 -7.09 -13.08
N ASP A 41 -3.58 -6.29 -13.64
CA ASP A 41 -3.45 -6.10 -15.08
C ASP A 41 -2.25 -6.92 -15.60
N GLU A 42 -2.11 -7.03 -16.93
CA GLU A 42 -1.06 -7.86 -17.56
C GLU A 42 0.38 -7.57 -17.09
N LYS A 43 0.63 -6.37 -16.54
CA LYS A 43 1.97 -5.91 -16.14
C LYS A 43 2.04 -5.20 -14.79
N THR A 44 0.91 -4.93 -14.16
CA THR A 44 0.84 -4.10 -12.95
C THR A 44 -0.20 -4.65 -12.00
N GLU A 45 0.17 -4.70 -10.72
CA GLU A 45 -0.76 -5.02 -9.64
C GLU A 45 -1.09 -3.74 -8.91
N THR A 46 -2.39 -3.44 -8.82
CA THR A 46 -2.89 -2.32 -8.03
C THR A 46 -3.34 -2.86 -6.68
N VAL A 47 -2.70 -2.36 -5.62
CA VAL A 47 -3.04 -2.72 -4.24
C VAL A 47 -3.67 -1.53 -3.53
N LYS A 48 -4.63 -1.82 -2.66
CA LYS A 48 -5.19 -0.87 -1.71
C LYS A 48 -4.58 -1.13 -0.35
N VAL A 49 -4.04 -0.07 0.26
CA VAL A 49 -3.42 -0.11 1.58
C VAL A 49 -4.23 0.81 2.50
N VAL A 50 -4.70 0.26 3.60
CA VAL A 50 -5.34 1.02 4.69
C VAL A 50 -4.42 0.94 5.90
N ILE A 51 -3.98 2.10 6.37
CA ILE A 51 -3.08 2.22 7.51
C ILE A 51 -3.83 2.93 8.63
N GLU A 52 -3.83 2.33 9.81
CA GLU A 52 -4.42 2.87 11.02
C GLU A 52 -3.37 2.97 12.12
N GLY A 53 -3.47 4.02 12.92
CA GLY A 53 -2.57 4.26 14.03
C GLY A 53 -2.61 5.69 14.53
N HIS A 54 -1.54 6.10 15.20
CA HIS A 54 -1.44 7.39 15.89
C HIS A 54 -0.27 8.21 15.37
N SER A 55 -0.51 9.51 15.14
CA SER A 55 0.51 10.46 14.66
C SER A 55 1.24 9.98 13.41
N LEU A 56 0.50 9.40 12.46
CA LEU A 56 1.05 8.88 11.21
C LEU A 56 1.66 10.02 10.38
N ASP A 57 2.91 9.84 9.97
CA ASP A 57 3.59 10.73 9.04
C ASP A 57 3.45 10.18 7.61
N PHE A 58 2.60 10.84 6.83
CA PHE A 58 2.34 10.42 5.45
C PHE A 58 3.59 10.50 4.56
N GLU A 59 4.49 11.46 4.79
CA GLU A 59 5.69 11.60 3.95
C GLU A 59 6.66 10.45 4.21
N VAL A 60 6.83 10.03 5.46
CA VAL A 60 7.63 8.85 5.81
C VAL A 60 7.04 7.60 5.18
N ILE A 61 5.74 7.39 5.31
CA ILE A 61 5.03 6.25 4.72
C ILE A 61 5.23 6.25 3.20
N ARG A 62 4.98 7.39 2.55
CA ARG A 62 5.14 7.55 1.11
C ARG A 62 6.56 7.24 0.66
N GLN A 63 7.57 7.73 1.37
CA GLN A 63 8.96 7.45 1.06
C GLN A 63 9.26 5.95 1.13
N THR A 64 8.77 5.25 2.16
CA THR A 64 8.91 3.79 2.26
C THR A 64 8.24 3.06 1.09
N ILE A 65 7.09 3.56 0.61
CA ILE A 65 6.42 3.00 -0.57
C ILE A 65 7.28 3.17 -1.82
N GLU A 66 7.83 4.37 -2.03
CA GLU A 66 8.69 4.70 -3.18
C GLU A 66 10.01 3.91 -3.15
N GLU A 67 10.62 3.72 -1.97
CA GLU A 67 11.83 2.90 -1.77
C GLU A 67 11.62 1.42 -2.12
N PHE A 68 10.40 0.91 -1.96
CA PHE A 68 10.02 -0.44 -2.37
C PHE A 68 9.75 -0.56 -3.88
N GLY A 69 9.78 0.56 -4.62
CA GLY A 69 9.52 0.60 -6.06
C GLY A 69 8.03 0.71 -6.43
N ALA A 70 7.17 1.05 -5.48
CA ALA A 70 5.75 1.31 -5.72
C ALA A 70 5.47 2.82 -5.79
N VAL A 71 4.36 3.20 -6.44
CA VAL A 71 3.95 4.61 -6.58
C VAL A 71 2.54 4.78 -6.03
N VAL A 72 2.34 5.83 -5.23
CA VAL A 72 1.00 6.20 -4.75
C VAL A 72 0.25 6.89 -5.90
N HIS A 73 -0.74 6.21 -6.48
CA HIS A 73 -1.57 6.77 -7.55
C HIS A 73 -2.60 7.78 -7.03
N SER A 74 -3.23 7.47 -5.89
CA SER A 74 -4.26 8.32 -5.29
C SER A 74 -4.40 8.03 -3.80
N VAL A 75 -4.97 8.98 -3.07
CA VAL A 75 -5.35 8.83 -1.66
C VAL A 75 -6.88 8.84 -1.58
N ASP A 76 -7.46 7.67 -1.41
CA ASP A 76 -8.92 7.48 -1.42
C ASP A 76 -9.62 8.14 -0.22
N LYS A 77 -9.02 8.03 0.97
CA LYS A 77 -9.65 8.39 2.24
C LYS A 77 -8.59 8.84 3.24
N ILE A 78 -8.90 9.91 3.96
CA ILE A 78 -8.12 10.38 5.11
C ILE A 78 -9.05 10.50 6.31
N CYS A 79 -8.58 10.06 7.46
CA CYS A 79 -9.30 10.14 8.72
C CYS A 79 -8.42 10.82 9.77
N LEU A 80 -8.85 11.98 10.26
CA LEU A 80 -8.16 12.76 11.27
C LEU A 80 -9.05 12.93 12.49
N GLY A 81 -8.53 12.67 13.67
CA GLY A 81 -9.26 12.87 14.92
C GLY A 81 -8.84 11.90 16.01
N LYS A 82 -9.51 12.00 17.16
CA LYS A 82 -9.25 11.16 18.33
C LYS A 82 -10.00 9.82 18.31
N LYS A 83 -10.90 9.63 17.34
CA LYS A 83 -11.77 8.45 17.23
C LYS A 83 -11.50 7.74 15.92
N VAL A 84 -11.65 6.42 15.93
CA VAL A 84 -11.62 5.59 14.73
C VAL A 84 -12.73 6.02 13.77
N CYS A 85 -12.39 6.06 12.50
CA CYS A 85 -13.21 6.61 11.43
C CYS A 85 -14.03 5.52 10.75
N SER A 86 -15.19 5.20 11.34
CA SER A 86 -16.06 4.09 10.91
C SER A 86 -16.88 4.36 9.65
N TYR A 87 -16.84 5.57 9.09
CA TYR A 87 -17.57 5.88 7.86
C TYR A 87 -16.95 5.14 6.67
N GLN A 88 -17.68 4.18 6.12
CA GLN A 88 -17.36 3.59 4.83
C GLN A 88 -17.82 4.56 3.75
N LEU A 89 -16.94 4.87 2.79
CA LEU A 89 -17.37 5.59 1.60
C LEU A 89 -18.43 4.74 0.89
N PRO A 90 -19.58 5.31 0.52
CA PRO A 90 -20.53 4.57 -0.30
C PRO A 90 -19.82 4.15 -1.58
N GLU A 91 -20.02 2.91 -2.03
CA GLU A 91 -19.50 2.51 -3.33
C GLU A 91 -20.05 3.45 -4.39
N LEU A 92 -19.14 4.14 -5.09
CA LEU A 92 -19.55 5.03 -6.17
C LEU A 92 -20.25 4.17 -7.23
N PRO A 93 -21.45 4.58 -7.70
CA PRO A 93 -22.14 3.87 -8.77
C PRO A 93 -21.20 3.69 -9.96
N HIS A 94 -21.21 2.51 -10.59
CA HIS A 94 -20.28 2.11 -11.66
C HIS A 94 -20.06 3.18 -12.75
N GLN A 95 -21.07 4.00 -13.03
CA GLN A 95 -21.05 5.11 -13.98
C GLN A 95 -20.11 6.29 -13.63
N PHE A 96 -19.53 6.32 -12.42
CA PHE A 96 -18.66 7.40 -11.94
C PHE A 96 -17.16 7.04 -11.86
N ARG A 97 -16.75 5.84 -12.29
CA ARG A 97 -15.33 5.52 -12.40
C ARG A 97 -14.77 6.18 -13.67
N PRO A 98 -13.74 7.04 -13.59
CA PRO A 98 -13.13 7.60 -14.79
C PRO A 98 -12.56 6.47 -15.65
N VAL A 99 -12.78 6.59 -16.96
CA VAL A 99 -12.36 5.64 -18.01
C VAL A 99 -10.85 5.69 -18.22
#